data_AF-Q7SX62-F1
#
_entry.id   AF-Q7SX62-F1
#
_cell.length_a   1.000
_cell.length_b   1.000
_cell.length_c   1.000
_cell.angle_alpha   90.00
_cell.angle_beta   90.00
_cell.angle_gamma   90.00
#
_symmetry.space_group_name_H-M   'P 1'
#
loop_
_entity.id
_entity.type
_entity.pdbx_description
1 polymer ?
#
loop_
_entity_poly.entity_id
_entity_poly.type
_entity_poly.pdbx_seq_one_letter_code
_entity_poly.pdbx_strand_id
1 'polypeptide(L)'
;TMFLFSSEYMAKLTLKRLSAEDEFPDLSQHNNHMAKFLTLDMYKELRERATPNGFTVDGVIQTGVDNPGHPFIMTVGCVAGDEETYEVFKELLDPVIEDRHGGYKPTD
;
A
#
# COMPACT_ATOMS: atom_id res chain seq x y z
N THR A 1 33.14 13.14 -16.38
CA THR A 1 31.81 13.08 -17.02
C THR A 1 31.17 11.77 -16.67
N MET A 2 30.53 11.70 -15.49
CA MET A 2 29.79 10.51 -15.06
C MET A 2 28.32 10.91 -15.17
N PHE A 3 27.65 10.35 -16.17
CA PHE A 3 26.27 10.67 -16.51
C PHE A 3 25.36 10.45 -15.30
N LEU A 4 24.57 11.49 -14.99
CA LEU A 4 23.34 11.40 -14.21
C LEU A 4 22.45 10.33 -14.88
N PHE A 5 22.43 9.12 -14.33
CA PHE A 5 21.31 8.23 -14.56
C PHE A 5 20.13 8.85 -13.83
N SER A 6 19.11 9.32 -14.56
CA SER A 6 17.89 9.83 -13.94
C SER A 6 17.25 8.72 -13.10
N SER A 7 16.63 9.08 -11.98
CA SER A 7 15.82 8.17 -11.15
C SER A 7 14.84 7.36 -12.01
N GLU A 8 14.29 8.00 -13.06
CA GLU A 8 13.41 7.37 -14.06
C GLU A 8 14.07 6.22 -14.85
N TYR A 9 15.37 6.29 -15.13
CA TYR A 9 16.09 5.25 -15.87
C TYR A 9 16.38 4.02 -15.00
N MET A 10 16.66 4.24 -13.71
CA MET A 10 16.83 3.16 -12.74
C MET A 10 15.49 2.51 -12.37
N ALA A 11 14.41 3.30 -12.29
CA ALA A 11 13.04 2.80 -12.14
C ALA A 11 12.63 1.89 -13.32
N LYS A 12 12.99 2.25 -14.55
CA LYS A 12 12.71 1.44 -15.76
C LYS A 12 13.53 0.14 -15.88
N LEU A 13 14.66 0.04 -15.19
CA LEU A 13 15.53 -1.16 -15.22
C LEU A 13 15.12 -2.24 -14.19
N THR A 14 14.18 -1.93 -13.31
CA THR A 14 13.68 -2.86 -12.30
C THR A 14 12.55 -3.68 -12.93
N LEU A 15 12.77 -4.99 -13.07
CA LEU A 15 11.82 -6.09 -13.35
C LEU A 15 10.54 -5.70 -14.12
N LYS A 16 10.34 -6.28 -15.31
CA LYS A 16 9.07 -6.25 -16.05
C LYS A 16 7.90 -6.51 -15.08
N ARG A 17 7.23 -5.46 -14.60
CA ARG A 17 6.09 -5.58 -13.70
C ARG A 17 5.07 -6.48 -14.36
N LEU A 18 4.54 -7.44 -13.60
CA LEU A 18 3.45 -8.27 -14.10
C LEU A 18 2.17 -7.41 -14.15
N SER A 19 1.08 -8.01 -14.61
CA SER A 19 -0.21 -7.32 -14.55
C SER A 19 -0.58 -7.04 -13.09
N ALA A 20 -1.46 -6.06 -12.85
CA ALA A 20 -1.91 -5.79 -11.50
C ALA A 20 -2.65 -6.99 -10.90
N GLU A 21 -3.33 -7.77 -11.74
CA GLU A 21 -3.97 -9.03 -11.39
C GLU A 21 -2.98 -10.09 -10.90
N ASP A 22 -1.80 -10.16 -11.51
CA ASP A 22 -0.74 -11.11 -11.13
C ASP A 22 -0.01 -10.67 -9.85
N GLU A 23 0.06 -9.37 -9.57
CA GLU A 23 0.75 -8.82 -8.39
C GLU A 23 -0.20 -8.56 -7.20
N PHE A 24 -1.51 -8.60 -7.41
CA PHE A 24 -2.48 -8.41 -6.35
C PHE A 24 -2.35 -9.54 -5.30
N PRO A 25 -2.22 -9.22 -4.00
CA PRO A 25 -2.01 -10.24 -2.98
C PRO A 25 -3.25 -11.14 -2.82
N ASP A 26 -3.04 -12.44 -2.63
CA ASP A 26 -4.10 -13.33 -2.15
C ASP A 26 -4.35 -13.08 -0.66
N LEU A 27 -5.48 -12.43 -0.38
CA LEU A 27 -5.92 -12.05 0.97
C LEU A 27 -7.07 -12.92 1.47
N SER A 28 -7.35 -14.05 0.81
CA SER A 28 -8.52 -14.89 1.10
C SER A 28 -8.56 -15.47 2.51
N GLN A 29 -7.42 -15.50 3.21
CA GLN A 29 -7.28 -16.00 4.60
C GLN A 29 -6.87 -14.91 5.59
N HIS A 30 -7.00 -13.63 5.22
CA HIS A 30 -6.50 -12.51 6.01
C HIS A 30 -7.61 -11.84 6.83
N ASN A 31 -7.24 -11.46 8.06
CA ASN A 31 -8.07 -10.75 9.02
C ASN A 31 -7.27 -9.59 9.63
N ASN A 32 -7.08 -8.54 8.82
CA ASN A 32 -6.52 -7.26 9.21
C ASN A 32 -7.25 -6.13 8.49
N HIS A 33 -7.15 -4.89 8.99
CA HIS A 33 -7.89 -3.76 8.42
C HIS A 33 -7.52 -3.49 6.96
N MET A 34 -6.25 -3.61 6.58
CA MET A 34 -5.79 -3.48 5.20
C MET A 34 -6.54 -4.43 4.26
N ALA A 35 -6.62 -5.72 4.60
CA ALA A 35 -7.28 -6.73 3.78
C ALA A 35 -8.79 -6.54 3.64
N LYS A 36 -9.43 -5.84 4.59
CA LYS A 36 -10.85 -5.46 4.52
C LYS A 36 -11.13 -4.41 3.43
N PHE A 37 -10.16 -3.53 3.14
CA PHE A 37 -10.37 -2.37 2.27
C PHE A 37 -9.60 -2.40 0.96
N LEU A 38 -8.47 -3.11 0.89
CA LEU A 38 -7.71 -3.20 -0.35
C LEU A 38 -8.51 -3.96 -1.41
N THR A 39 -8.80 -3.30 -2.53
CA THR A 39 -9.43 -3.89 -3.70
C THR A 39 -8.47 -3.93 -4.88
N LEU A 40 -8.73 -4.82 -5.85
CA LEU A 40 -7.91 -4.92 -7.07
C LEU A 40 -7.88 -3.59 -7.85
N ASP A 41 -9.02 -2.90 -7.96
CA ASP A 41 -9.10 -1.62 -8.67
C ASP A 41 -8.32 -0.51 -7.94
N MET A 42 -8.39 -0.48 -6.60
CA MET A 42 -7.56 0.42 -5.79
C MET A 42 -6.08 0.09 -5.97
N TYR A 43 -5.69 -1.18 -5.93
CA TYR A 43 -4.30 -1.60 -6.11
C TYR A 43 -3.77 -1.22 -7.50
N LYS A 44 -4.57 -1.38 -8.56
CA LYS A 44 -4.25 -0.95 -9.94
C LYS A 44 -3.87 0.52 -10.02
N GLU A 45 -4.57 1.39 -9.31
CA GLU A 45 -4.29 2.82 -9.29
C GLU A 45 -3.11 3.17 -8.38
N LEU A 46 -3.06 2.61 -7.18
CA LEU A 46 -2.05 2.95 -6.17
C LEU A 46 -0.66 2.38 -6.50
N ARG A 47 -0.57 1.25 -7.20
CA ARG A 47 0.72 0.64 -7.58
C ARG A 47 1.53 1.47 -8.55
N GLU A 48 0.88 2.36 -9.30
CA GLU A 48 1.53 3.30 -10.23
C GLU A 48 2.03 4.58 -9.51
N ARG A 49 1.82 4.69 -8.20
CA ARG A 49 2.25 5.82 -7.37
C ARG A 49 3.44 5.46 -6.50
N ALA A 50 4.22 6.48 -6.16
CA ALA A 50 5.25 6.42 -5.15
C ALA A 50 5.35 7.77 -4.43
N THR A 51 5.79 7.76 -3.17
CA THR A 51 6.12 8.98 -2.44
C THR A 51 7.39 9.62 -3.04
N PRO A 52 7.73 10.88 -2.68
CA PRO A 52 8.97 11.52 -3.14
C PRO A 52 10.24 10.72 -2.79
N ASN A 53 10.21 9.91 -1.73
CA ASN A 53 11.32 9.03 -1.32
C ASN A 53 11.27 7.63 -1.96
N GLY A 54 10.29 7.36 -2.83
CA GLY A 54 10.14 6.09 -3.53
C GLY A 54 9.40 5.01 -2.74
N PHE A 55 8.69 5.35 -1.66
CA PHE A 55 7.86 4.38 -0.94
C PHE A 55 6.59 4.08 -1.75
N THR A 56 6.23 2.80 -1.89
CA THR A 56 5.14 2.33 -2.77
C THR A 56 4.01 1.70 -1.98
N VAL A 57 2.88 1.44 -2.64
CA VAL A 57 1.75 0.70 -2.04
C VAL A 57 2.18 -0.69 -1.54
N ASP A 58 3.12 -1.36 -2.23
CA ASP A 58 3.64 -2.66 -1.80
C ASP A 58 4.36 -2.53 -0.46
N GLY A 59 5.14 -1.45 -0.28
CA GLY A 59 5.76 -1.12 1.02
C GLY A 59 4.74 -0.83 2.12
N VAL A 60 3.62 -0.18 1.78
CA VAL A 60 2.52 0.09 2.72
C VAL A 60 1.90 -1.21 3.22
N ILE A 61 1.61 -2.16 2.32
CA ILE A 61 0.79 -3.34 2.63
C ILE A 61 1.58 -4.60 3.00
N GLN A 62 2.89 -4.65 2.76
CA GLN A 62 3.70 -5.87 2.91
C GLN A 62 3.50 -6.53 4.28
N THR A 63 3.48 -5.75 5.35
CA THR A 63 3.26 -6.28 6.70
C THR A 63 1.89 -6.96 6.84
N GLY A 64 0.83 -6.44 6.22
CA GLY A 64 -0.49 -7.05 6.24
C GLY A 64 -0.58 -8.28 5.36
N VAL A 65 0.16 -8.34 4.25
CA VAL A 65 0.24 -9.51 3.39
C VAL A 65 0.96 -10.67 4.09
N ASP A 66 2.10 -10.39 4.72
CA ASP A 66 2.92 -11.41 5.40
C ASP A 66 2.27 -11.91 6.70
N ASN A 67 1.41 -11.10 7.31
CA ASN A 67 0.76 -11.41 8.57
C ASN A 67 -0.77 -11.48 8.38
N PRO A 68 -1.33 -12.68 8.12
CA PRO A 68 -2.77 -12.86 7.89
C PRO A 68 -3.65 -12.52 9.09
N GLY A 69 -3.06 -12.15 10.23
CA GLY A 69 -3.77 -11.68 11.40
C GLY A 69 -4.02 -12.78 12.43
N HIS A 70 -4.94 -12.52 13.35
CA HIS A 70 -5.25 -13.41 14.47
C HIS A 70 -6.77 -13.55 14.61
N PRO A 71 -7.31 -14.74 14.98
CA PRO A 71 -8.76 -14.97 15.04
C PRO A 71 -9.55 -14.02 15.95
N PHE A 72 -8.89 -13.44 16.96
CA PHE A 72 -9.54 -12.60 17.98
C PHE A 72 -9.06 -11.15 18.01
N ILE A 73 -8.01 -10.82 17.25
CA ILE A 73 -7.38 -9.49 17.30
C ILE A 73 -7.29 -8.97 15.87
N MET A 74 -7.95 -7.84 15.61
CA MET A 74 -7.85 -7.13 14.35
C MET A 74 -6.58 -6.28 14.36
N THR A 75 -5.62 -6.64 13.50
CA THR A 75 -4.40 -5.85 13.28
C THR A 75 -4.62 -4.86 12.14
N VAL A 76 -3.77 -3.83 12.03
CA VAL A 76 -3.93 -2.80 10.99
C VAL A 76 -3.54 -3.32 9.61
N GLY A 77 -2.35 -3.90 9.46
CA GLY A 77 -1.90 -4.46 8.18
C GLY A 77 -1.32 -3.44 7.18
N CYS A 78 -1.19 -2.16 7.56
CA CYS A 78 -0.50 -1.12 6.80
C CYS A 78 0.56 -0.42 7.64
N VAL A 79 1.59 0.13 7.00
CA VAL A 79 2.57 1.05 7.60
C VAL A 79 2.80 2.26 6.70
N ALA A 80 3.20 3.38 7.31
CA ALA A 80 3.71 4.54 6.58
C ALA A 80 5.24 4.49 6.51
N GLY A 81 5.81 4.73 5.32
CA GLY A 81 7.26 4.80 5.13
C GLY A 81 7.83 6.20 5.34
N ASP A 82 7.00 7.22 5.09
CA ASP A 82 7.30 8.65 5.24
C ASP A 82 5.99 9.45 5.46
N GLU A 83 6.10 10.77 5.60
CA GLU A 83 4.97 11.67 5.85
C GLU A 83 3.98 11.67 4.67
N GLU A 84 4.49 11.73 3.43
CA GLU A 84 3.69 11.78 2.22
C GLU A 84 2.90 10.49 1.95
N THR A 85 3.29 9.37 2.59
CA THR A 85 2.57 8.10 2.50
C THR A 85 1.07 8.25 2.81
N TYR A 86 0.71 9.09 3.79
CA TYR A 86 -0.69 9.30 4.15
C TYR A 86 -1.50 10.02 3.08
N GLU A 87 -0.90 10.90 2.28
CA GLU A 87 -1.61 11.59 1.21
C GLU A 87 -1.57 10.80 -0.11
N VAL A 88 -0.43 10.19 -0.46
CA VAL A 88 -0.27 9.44 -1.72
C VAL A 88 -1.16 8.20 -1.77
N PHE A 89 -1.40 7.56 -0.63
CA PHE A 89 -2.19 6.33 -0.49
C PHE A 89 -3.42 6.50 0.40
N LYS A 90 -3.94 7.73 0.51
CA LYS A 90 -5.13 8.08 1.31
C LYS A 90 -6.34 7.20 0.99
N GLU A 91 -6.50 6.79 -0.27
CA GLU A 91 -7.63 5.95 -0.70
C GLU A 91 -7.68 4.60 0.04
N LEU A 92 -6.52 4.08 0.47
CA LEU A 92 -6.42 2.91 1.34
C LEU A 92 -6.36 3.29 2.82
N LEU A 93 -5.58 4.32 3.17
CA LEU A 93 -5.27 4.63 4.56
C LEU A 93 -6.43 5.31 5.29
N ASP A 94 -7.21 6.17 4.64
CA ASP A 94 -8.38 6.83 5.23
C ASP A 94 -9.42 5.83 5.75
N PRO A 95 -9.92 4.86 4.94
CA PRO A 95 -10.89 3.89 5.45
C PRO A 95 -10.30 2.95 6.52
N VAL A 96 -9.00 2.64 6.44
CA VAL A 96 -8.30 1.88 7.49
C VAL A 96 -8.25 2.66 8.81
N ILE A 97 -7.94 3.96 8.76
CA ILE A 97 -7.91 4.85 9.91
C ILE A 97 -9.32 4.99 10.50
N GLU A 98 -10.32 5.24 9.67
CA GLU A 98 -11.72 5.40 10.10
C GLU A 98 -12.20 4.16 10.86
N ASP A 99 -12.00 2.97 10.29
CA ASP A 99 -12.43 1.71 10.90
C ASP A 99 -11.66 1.40 12.19
N ARG A 100 -10.35 1.64 12.20
CA ARG A 100 -9.51 1.39 13.39
C ARG A 100 -9.81 2.35 14.54
N HIS A 101 -10.22 3.59 14.24
CA HIS A 101 -10.44 4.65 15.22
C HIS A 101 -11.92 4.93 15.47
N GLY A 102 -12.82 4.00 15.13
CA GLY A 102 -14.22 4.05 15.55
C GLY A 102 -15.06 5.11 14.82
N GLY A 103 -14.78 5.33 13.53
CA GLY A 103 -15.51 6.26 12.68
C GLY A 103 -14.88 7.64 12.56
N TYR A 104 -13.59 7.79 12.89
CA TYR A 104 -12.84 9.04 12.70
C TYR A 104 -12.67 9.33 11.21
N LYS A 105 -13.33 10.38 10.72
CA LYS A 105 -13.37 10.73 9.31
C LYS A 105 -12.21 11.65 8.92
N PRO A 106 -11.81 11.66 7.65
CA PRO A 106 -10.84 12.64 7.12
C PRO A 106 -11.24 14.11 7.33
N THR A 107 -12.52 14.38 7.61
CA THR A 107 -13.09 15.71 7.80
C THR A 107 -13.35 16.09 9.26
N ASP A 108 -13.01 15.23 10.21
CA ASP A 108 -13.22 15.48 11.65
C ASP A 108 -12.21 16.48 12.24
#